data_AF-A0A1F8TIP2-F1
#
_entry.id   AF-A0A1F8TIP2-F1
#
_cell.length_a   1.000
_cell.length_b   1.000
_cell.length_c   1.000
_cell.angle_alpha   90.00
_cell.angle_beta   90.00
_cell.angle_gamma   90.00
#
_symmetry.space_group_name_H-M   'P 1'
#
loop_
_entity.id
_entity.type
_entity.pdbx_description
1 polymer ?
#
loop_
_entity_poly.entity_id
_entity_poly.type
_entity_poly.pdbx_seq_one_letter_code
_entity_poly.pdbx_strand_id
1 'polypeptide(L)'
;MRIKVLAAALALTLVGAAPALAGGWAATTLDELPGEFIAGNTYQIGYTIKQHGVTPVDVETMGGTTEIRITSPESGKTIAYQGVREGPTGHYIAKVTFPAEGKWTWQVTQGPFQAQELGSISVKPAALAGTAAQPAPAAQTAPAPVTQTSPFLVAALVLGTAGAALIFGSRLVTIAKRRATA
;
A
#
# COMPACT_ATOMS: atom_id res chain seq x y z
N MET A 1 -48.00 37.59 22.47
CA MET A 1 -46.97 37.86 21.43
C MET A 1 -45.54 37.62 21.91
N ARG A 2 -45.14 38.14 23.08
CA ARG A 2 -43.73 38.13 23.58
C ARG A 2 -43.10 36.72 23.73
N ILE A 3 -43.84 35.74 24.22
CA ILE A 3 -43.33 34.36 24.41
C ILE A 3 -43.03 33.64 23.08
N LYS A 4 -43.86 33.84 22.05
CA LYS A 4 -43.63 33.22 20.74
C LYS A 4 -42.41 33.81 20.02
N VAL A 5 -42.17 35.11 20.18
CA VAL A 5 -40.99 35.81 19.64
C VAL A 5 -39.71 35.34 20.34
N LEU A 6 -39.75 35.16 21.67
CA LEU A 6 -38.65 34.60 22.44
C LEU A 6 -38.34 33.14 22.05
N ALA A 7 -39.38 32.31 21.88
CA ALA A 7 -39.21 30.93 21.45
C ALA A 7 -38.66 30.82 20.02
N ALA A 8 -39.13 31.67 19.10
CA ALA A 8 -38.62 31.72 17.72
C ALA A 8 -37.17 32.22 17.67
N ALA A 9 -36.81 33.22 18.48
CA ALA A 9 -35.44 33.71 18.58
C ALA A 9 -34.49 32.64 19.16
N LEU A 10 -34.91 31.91 20.20
CA LEU A 10 -34.12 30.84 20.80
C LEU A 10 -33.93 29.65 19.84
N ALA A 11 -34.99 29.26 19.12
CA ALA A 11 -34.92 28.23 18.09
C ALA A 11 -33.97 28.61 16.95
N LEU A 12 -33.94 29.89 16.56
CA LEU A 12 -33.03 30.38 15.52
C LEU A 12 -31.56 30.38 15.97
N THR A 13 -31.28 30.61 17.26
CA THR A 13 -29.90 30.53 17.79
C THR A 13 -29.36 29.09 17.88
N LEU A 14 -30.22 28.10 18.11
CA LEU A 14 -29.79 26.70 18.25
C LEU A 14 -29.38 26.06 16.91
N VAL A 15 -29.93 26.53 15.79
CA VAL A 15 -29.58 26.08 14.43
C VAL A 15 -28.16 26.50 14.02
N GLY A 16 -27.61 27.55 14.64
CA GLY A 16 -26.27 28.09 14.34
C GLY A 16 -25.16 27.64 15.28
N ALA A 17 -25.46 26.85 16.30
CA ALA A 17 -24.44 26.36 17.24
C ALA A 17 -23.59 25.29 16.56
N ALA A 18 -22.53 25.71 15.86
CA ALA A 18 -21.47 24.80 15.45
C ALA A 18 -20.91 24.12 16.72
N PRO A 19 -20.73 22.79 16.73
CA PRO A 19 -20.12 22.12 17.86
C PRO A 19 -18.73 22.74 18.10
N ALA A 20 -18.53 23.33 19.28
CA ALA A 20 -17.22 23.70 19.73
C ALA A 20 -16.43 22.39 19.94
N LEU A 21 -15.49 22.10 19.04
CA LEU A 21 -14.56 20.97 19.16
C LEU A 21 -13.58 21.26 20.30
N ALA A 22 -14.05 21.18 21.55
CA ALA A 22 -13.29 21.49 22.76
C ALA A 22 -12.38 20.34 23.24
N GLY A 23 -12.07 19.39 22.36
CA GLY A 23 -11.09 18.34 22.59
C GLY A 23 -10.77 17.73 21.24
N GLY A 24 -9.56 17.88 20.73
CA GLY A 24 -9.35 17.42 19.36
C GLY A 24 -8.00 17.68 18.75
N TRP A 25 -6.95 17.83 19.56
CA TRP A 25 -5.60 17.80 19.02
C TRP A 25 -4.89 16.54 19.47
N ALA A 26 -4.12 15.99 18.54
CA ALA A 26 -3.18 14.93 18.80
C ALA A 26 -1.81 15.36 18.29
N ALA A 27 -0.78 14.81 18.92
CA ALA A 27 0.58 14.89 18.42
C ALA A 27 1.07 13.50 18.02
N THR A 28 1.65 13.41 16.83
CA THR A 28 2.38 12.24 16.36
C THR A 28 3.83 12.35 16.80
N THR A 29 4.34 11.30 17.43
CA THR A 29 5.78 11.10 17.67
C THR A 29 6.27 10.01 16.72
N LEU A 30 7.32 10.28 15.96
CA LEU A 30 7.96 9.26 15.12
C LEU A 30 8.91 8.39 15.96
N ASP A 31 9.03 7.13 15.57
CA ASP A 31 10.13 6.27 16.02
C ASP A 31 11.47 6.73 15.40
N GLU A 32 12.53 6.01 15.70
CA GLU A 32 13.82 6.24 15.08
C GLU A 32 13.73 6.09 13.55
N LEU A 33 14.09 7.16 12.85
CA LEU A 33 14.15 7.18 11.40
C LEU A 33 15.50 6.63 10.92
N PRO A 34 15.56 6.05 9.71
CA PRO A 34 16.84 5.70 9.12
C PRO A 34 17.71 6.95 8.99
N GLY A 35 19.03 6.79 9.13
CA GLY A 35 19.97 7.89 8.96
C GLY A 35 19.94 8.51 7.56
N GLU A 36 19.42 7.78 6.56
CA GLU A 36 19.29 8.25 5.18
C GLU A 36 18.10 7.63 4.45
N PHE A 37 17.44 8.45 3.63
CA PHE A 37 16.41 8.04 2.69
C PHE A 37 16.96 8.02 1.28
N ILE A 38 16.72 6.93 0.55
CA ILE A 38 17.16 6.66 -0.82
C ILE A 38 15.90 6.48 -1.67
N ALA A 39 15.89 7.11 -2.84
CA ALA A 39 14.80 6.97 -3.79
C ALA A 39 14.57 5.50 -4.19
N GLY A 40 13.31 5.09 -4.27
CA GLY A 40 12.89 3.73 -4.63
C GLY A 40 12.87 2.74 -3.46
N ASN A 41 13.54 3.03 -2.34
CA ASN A 41 13.50 2.16 -1.16
C ASN A 41 12.17 2.31 -0.40
N THR A 42 11.73 1.20 0.19
CA THR A 42 10.56 1.19 1.08
C THR A 42 11.02 1.18 2.54
N TYR A 43 10.49 2.11 3.32
CA TYR A 43 10.83 2.32 4.72
C TYR A 43 9.63 1.98 5.60
N GLN A 44 9.87 1.22 6.66
CA GLN A 44 8.88 1.05 7.73
C GLN A 44 9.03 2.22 8.70
N ILE A 45 8.06 3.12 8.69
CA ILE A 45 8.03 4.27 9.59
C ILE A 45 7.05 3.97 10.71
N GLY A 46 7.60 3.75 11.90
CA GLY A 46 6.84 3.62 13.15
C GLY A 46 6.49 4.99 13.72
N TYR A 47 5.30 5.13 14.29
CA TYR A 47 4.87 6.35 14.94
C TYR A 47 3.74 6.12 15.93
N THR A 48 3.69 6.95 16.98
CA THR A 48 2.64 6.95 17.99
C THR A 48 1.80 8.22 17.95
N ILE A 49 0.47 8.08 17.88
CA ILE A 49 -0.49 9.20 17.97
C ILE A 49 -0.91 9.36 19.43
N LYS A 50 -0.76 10.57 19.97
CA LYS A 50 -1.08 10.90 21.37
C LYS A 50 -2.07 12.05 21.47
N GLN A 51 -3.23 11.82 22.07
CA GLN A 51 -4.19 12.86 22.37
C GLN A 51 -3.59 13.84 23.38
N HIS A 52 -3.70 15.13 23.07
CA HIS A 52 -3.07 16.21 23.82
C HIS A 52 -1.55 15.99 24.06
N GLY A 53 -0.89 15.22 23.18
CA GLY A 53 0.54 14.92 23.25
C GLY A 53 0.96 13.93 24.34
N VAL A 54 0.03 13.44 25.16
CA VAL A 54 0.34 12.60 26.32
C VAL A 54 -0.21 11.19 26.16
N THR A 55 -1.53 11.06 25.97
CA THR A 55 -2.22 9.77 26.03
C THR A 55 -2.24 9.11 24.65
N PRO A 56 -1.59 7.94 24.45
CA PRO A 56 -1.68 7.22 23.19
C PRO A 56 -3.11 6.81 22.88
N VAL A 57 -3.49 6.86 21.59
CA VAL A 57 -4.88 6.66 21.16
C VAL A 57 -4.96 5.90 19.85
N ASP A 58 -5.84 4.89 19.80
CA ASP A 58 -6.17 4.13 18.60
C ASP A 58 -7.21 4.90 17.76
N VAL A 59 -6.79 5.51 16.64
CA VAL A 59 -7.66 6.37 15.81
C VAL A 59 -8.85 5.66 15.19
N GLU A 60 -8.74 4.35 14.95
CA GLU A 60 -9.83 3.51 14.42
C GLU A 60 -11.00 3.40 15.39
N THR A 61 -10.75 3.44 16.70
CA THR A 61 -11.80 3.40 17.72
C THR A 61 -12.65 4.68 17.73
N MET A 62 -12.15 5.74 17.11
CA MET A 62 -12.85 7.01 16.91
C MET A 62 -13.38 7.17 15.47
N GLY A 63 -13.35 6.10 14.66
CA GLY A 63 -13.84 6.11 13.28
C GLY A 63 -12.91 6.81 12.28
N GLY A 64 -11.64 7.00 12.61
CA GLY A 64 -10.63 7.58 11.72
C GLY A 64 -9.61 6.55 11.21
N THR A 65 -8.82 6.95 10.22
CA THR A 65 -7.63 6.23 9.77
C THR A 65 -6.39 7.11 9.92
N THR A 66 -5.20 6.51 9.87
CA THR A 66 -3.94 7.25 9.86
C THR A 66 -3.11 6.94 8.63
N GLU A 67 -2.43 7.94 8.08
CA GLU A 67 -1.61 7.82 6.89
C GLU A 67 -0.39 8.73 7.01
N ILE A 68 0.75 8.30 6.47
CA ILE A 68 1.86 9.19 6.14
C ILE A 68 1.64 9.70 4.72
N ARG A 69 1.64 11.02 4.56
CA ARG A 69 1.49 11.68 3.25
C ARG A 69 2.76 12.40 2.90
N ILE A 70 3.34 12.08 1.75
CA ILE A 70 4.54 12.73 1.22
C ILE A 70 4.16 13.56 0.00
N THR A 71 4.72 14.76 -0.13
CA THR A 71 4.44 15.68 -1.23
C THR A 71 5.71 15.96 -2.01
N SER A 72 5.62 15.73 -3.33
CA SER A 72 6.74 15.88 -4.26
C SER A 72 7.15 17.34 -4.39
N PRO A 73 8.46 17.65 -4.30
CA PRO A 73 8.94 19.03 -4.49
C PRO A 73 8.77 19.51 -5.93
N GLU A 74 8.80 18.61 -6.90
CA GLU A 74 8.79 18.96 -8.31
C GLU A 74 7.37 19.10 -8.85
N SER A 75 6.50 18.15 -8.52
CA SER A 75 5.13 18.10 -9.06
C SER A 75 4.06 18.62 -8.10
N GLY A 76 4.37 18.80 -6.82
CA GLY A 76 3.38 19.08 -5.77
C GLY A 76 2.40 17.92 -5.52
N LYS A 77 2.60 16.75 -6.17
CA LYS A 77 1.74 15.59 -5.99
C LYS A 77 1.95 14.98 -4.61
N THR A 78 0.85 14.72 -3.91
CA THR A 78 0.83 14.01 -2.64
C THR A 78 0.58 12.51 -2.85
N ILE A 79 1.33 11.67 -2.14
CA ILE A 79 1.17 10.21 -2.09
C ILE A 79 0.89 9.82 -0.63
N ALA A 80 -0.14 9.00 -0.40
CA ALA A 80 -0.54 8.57 0.93
C ALA A 80 -0.19 7.09 1.16
N TYR A 81 0.34 6.80 2.34
CA TYR A 81 0.69 5.45 2.80
C TYR A 81 -0.07 5.15 4.08
N GLN A 82 -0.96 4.16 4.02
CA GLN A 82 -1.78 3.76 5.16
C GLN A 82 -0.90 3.28 6.32
N GLY A 83 -1.12 3.84 7.50
CA GLY A 83 -0.59 3.31 8.75
C GLY A 83 -1.42 2.12 9.21
N VAL A 84 -0.74 1.05 9.61
CA VAL A 84 -1.36 -0.14 10.17
C VAL A 84 -0.99 -0.22 11.64
N ARG A 85 -1.98 -0.41 12.50
CA ARG A 85 -1.76 -0.54 13.93
C ARG A 85 -0.83 -1.73 14.21
N GLU A 86 0.23 -1.49 14.95
CA GLU A 86 1.20 -2.52 15.34
C GLU A 86 1.80 -2.14 16.69
N GLY A 87 2.01 -3.08 17.60
CA GLY A 87 2.59 -2.77 18.91
C GLY A 87 1.60 -2.14 19.92
N PRO A 88 2.08 -1.25 20.82
CA PRO A 88 1.26 -0.62 21.87
C PRO A 88 0.10 0.24 21.34
N THR A 89 -0.83 0.62 22.21
CA THR A 89 -1.93 1.54 21.88
C THR A 89 -1.41 2.81 21.20
N GLY A 90 -2.08 3.19 20.11
CA GLY A 90 -1.77 4.37 19.32
C GLY A 90 -0.50 4.27 18.48
N HIS A 91 0.19 3.13 18.46
CA HIS A 91 1.35 2.90 17.61
C HIS A 91 0.97 2.27 16.26
N TYR A 92 1.59 2.79 15.20
CA TYR A 92 1.31 2.47 13.81
C TYR A 92 2.59 2.31 13.02
N ILE A 93 2.56 1.49 11.98
CA ILE A 93 3.63 1.39 10.98
C ILE A 93 3.06 1.70 9.60
N ALA A 94 3.69 2.63 8.89
CA ALA A 94 3.44 2.87 7.46
C ALA A 94 4.64 2.42 6.62
N LYS A 95 4.38 1.75 5.50
CA LYS A 95 5.40 1.38 4.51
C LYS A 95 5.50 2.47 3.46
N VAL A 96 6.47 3.37 3.61
CA VAL A 96 6.63 4.59 2.79
C VAL A 96 7.73 4.40 1.75
N THR A 97 7.46 4.76 0.50
CA THR A 97 8.45 4.74 -0.58
C THR A 97 8.59 6.15 -1.15
N PHE A 98 9.80 6.68 -1.22
CA PHE A 98 10.03 7.96 -1.92
C PHE A 98 10.40 7.66 -3.37
N PRO A 99 9.57 7.99 -4.38
CA PRO A 99 9.82 7.54 -5.76
C PRO A 99 11.03 8.19 -6.43
N ALA A 100 11.41 9.38 -5.97
CA ALA A 100 12.49 10.18 -6.54
C ALA A 100 13.29 10.88 -5.44
N GLU A 101 14.51 11.27 -5.78
CA GLU A 101 15.37 12.10 -4.94
C GLU A 101 14.80 13.51 -4.75
N GLY A 102 15.37 14.24 -3.79
CA GLY A 102 15.02 15.63 -3.53
C GLY A 102 14.44 15.87 -2.15
N LYS A 103 13.95 17.10 -1.93
CA LYS A 103 13.43 17.55 -0.64
C LYS A 103 11.92 17.43 -0.59
N TRP A 104 11.41 16.37 0.01
CA TRP A 104 9.97 16.12 0.16
C TRP A 104 9.43 16.84 1.40
N THR A 105 8.16 17.26 1.38
CA THR A 105 7.43 17.55 2.61
C THR A 105 6.56 16.38 2.99
N TRP A 106 6.24 16.26 4.26
CA TRP A 106 5.44 15.15 4.75
C TRP A 106 4.66 15.49 6.01
N GLN A 107 3.55 14.79 6.18
CA GLN A 107 2.60 14.97 7.27
C GLN A 107 1.98 13.63 7.67
N VAL A 108 1.33 13.61 8.84
CA VAL A 108 0.56 12.46 9.33
C VAL A 108 -0.90 12.83 9.50
N THR A 109 -1.79 12.08 8.86
CA THR A 109 -3.23 12.12 9.19
C THR A 109 -3.45 11.37 10.50
N GLN A 110 -4.18 11.97 11.44
CA GLN A 110 -4.36 11.43 12.80
C GLN A 110 -5.84 11.13 13.09
N GLY A 111 -6.51 10.43 12.18
CA GLY A 111 -7.94 10.13 12.30
C GLY A 111 -8.80 11.40 12.36
N PRO A 112 -9.63 11.58 13.41
CA PRO A 112 -10.50 12.76 13.55
C PRO A 112 -9.74 14.02 13.96
N PHE A 113 -8.45 13.92 14.31
CA PHE A 113 -7.63 15.08 14.70
C PHE A 113 -7.02 15.78 13.49
N GLN A 114 -6.58 17.02 13.69
CA GLN A 114 -5.84 17.76 12.67
C GLN A 114 -4.59 16.98 12.22
N ALA A 115 -4.32 17.00 10.91
CA ALA A 115 -3.08 16.45 10.37
C ALA A 115 -1.88 17.21 10.92
N GLN A 116 -0.80 16.50 11.22
CA GLN A 116 0.44 17.08 11.74
C GLN A 116 1.49 17.13 10.63
N GLU A 117 1.97 18.34 10.33
CA GLU A 117 3.16 18.54 9.51
C GLU A 117 4.40 18.02 10.22
N LEU A 118 5.20 17.22 9.51
CA LEU A 118 6.48 16.68 10.00
C LEU A 118 7.68 17.44 9.43
N GLY A 119 7.43 18.45 8.59
CA GLY A 119 8.47 19.28 7.97
C GLY A 119 8.94 18.72 6.64
N SER A 120 10.26 18.69 6.43
CA SER A 120 10.86 18.24 5.17
C SER A 120 11.90 17.15 5.38
N ILE A 121 12.03 16.28 4.39
CA ILE A 121 12.98 15.18 4.37
C ILE A 121 13.79 15.19 3.08
N SER A 122 15.09 14.97 3.19
CA SER A 122 16.01 14.87 2.05
C SER A 122 16.17 13.42 1.64
N VAL A 123 15.81 13.12 0.39
CA VAL A 123 15.93 11.80 -0.23
C VAL A 123 17.07 11.84 -1.24
N LYS A 124 18.01 10.91 -1.13
CA LYS A 124 19.16 10.79 -2.02
C LYS A 124 18.81 9.95 -3.27
N PRO A 125 19.59 10.08 -4.36
CA PRO A 125 19.41 9.26 -5.53
C PRO A 125 19.59 7.79 -5.20
N ALA A 126 18.85 6.93 -5.89
CA ALA A 126 19.21 5.53 -5.99
C ALA A 126 20.60 5.45 -6.63
N ALA A 127 21.51 4.67 -6.05
CA ALA A 127 22.76 4.36 -6.72
C ALA A 127 22.41 3.70 -8.06
N LEU A 128 22.86 4.28 -9.17
CA LEU A 128 22.81 3.61 -10.45
C LEU A 128 23.55 2.29 -10.26
N ALA A 129 22.83 1.17 -10.30
CA ALA A 129 23.46 -0.11 -10.42
C ALA A 129 24.28 -0.04 -11.71
N GLY A 130 25.58 0.18 -11.57
CA GLY A 130 26.49 0.09 -12.69
C GLY A 130 26.20 -1.22 -13.38
N THR A 131 26.06 -1.20 -14.70
CA THR A 131 26.07 -2.40 -15.51
C THR A 131 27.35 -3.15 -15.17
N ALA A 132 27.31 -4.03 -14.16
CA ALA A 132 28.29 -5.07 -14.00
C ALA A 132 28.16 -5.84 -15.30
N ALA A 133 29.16 -5.70 -16.17
CA ALA A 133 29.28 -6.49 -17.37
C ALA A 133 29.10 -7.94 -16.93
N GLN A 134 27.93 -8.50 -17.23
CA GLN A 134 27.68 -9.91 -17.05
C GLN A 134 28.84 -10.61 -17.78
N PRO A 135 29.66 -11.43 -17.09
CA PRO A 135 30.71 -12.17 -17.77
C PRO A 135 30.04 -12.87 -18.94
N ALA A 136 30.52 -12.61 -20.16
CA ALA A 136 30.06 -13.29 -21.34
C ALA A 136 30.00 -14.79 -21.02
N PRO A 137 28.92 -15.51 -21.38
CA PRO A 137 28.88 -16.95 -21.15
C PRO A 137 30.14 -17.54 -21.75
N ALA A 138 30.99 -18.13 -20.90
CA ALA A 138 32.14 -18.88 -21.37
C ALA A 138 31.59 -19.89 -22.38
N ALA A 139 32.08 -19.83 -23.62
CA ALA A 139 31.71 -20.76 -24.66
C ALA A 139 31.97 -22.17 -24.11
N GLN A 140 30.89 -22.88 -23.79
CA GLN A 140 30.95 -24.29 -23.45
C GLN A 140 31.55 -24.98 -24.67
N THR A 141 32.79 -25.42 -24.54
CA THR A 141 33.45 -26.20 -25.58
C THR A 141 32.65 -27.50 -25.68
N ALA A 142 31.90 -27.65 -26.78
CA ALA A 142 31.14 -28.85 -27.04
C ALA A 142 32.10 -30.06 -27.00
N PRO A 143 31.81 -31.12 -26.20
CA PRO A 143 32.52 -32.37 -26.37
C PRO A 143 32.21 -32.93 -27.77
N ALA A 144 33.25 -33.38 -28.46
CA ALA A 144 33.18 -34.00 -29.78
C ALA A 144 32.11 -35.12 -29.81
N PRO A 145 31.44 -35.35 -30.96
CA PRO A 145 30.46 -36.41 -31.07
C PRO A 145 31.16 -37.76 -30.92
N VAL A 146 30.91 -38.47 -29.81
CA VAL A 146 31.25 -39.88 -29.69
C VAL A 146 30.24 -40.67 -30.51
N THR A 147 30.70 -41.16 -31.66
CA THR A 147 29.93 -42.07 -32.53
C THR A 147 29.67 -43.37 -31.78
N GLN A 148 28.49 -43.49 -31.18
CA GLN A 148 28.07 -44.71 -30.50
C GLN A 148 27.55 -45.71 -31.55
N THR A 149 28.45 -46.54 -32.08
CA THR A 149 28.09 -47.71 -32.88
C THR A 149 27.68 -48.84 -31.94
N SER A 150 26.42 -49.26 -32.02
CA SER A 150 25.96 -50.53 -31.42
C SER A 150 24.97 -51.17 -32.38
N PRO A 151 25.28 -52.38 -32.89
CA PRO A 151 24.40 -53.09 -33.81
C PRO A 151 23.66 -54.20 -33.08
N PHE A 152 22.39 -54.03 -32.72
CA PHE A 152 21.47 -55.18 -32.59
C PHE A 152 20.04 -54.78 -32.94
N LEU A 153 19.62 -55.30 -34.10
CA LEU A 153 18.25 -55.36 -34.58
C LEU A 153 17.53 -56.52 -33.89
N VAL A 154 16.31 -56.30 -33.39
CA VAL A 154 15.17 -57.22 -33.62
C VAL A 154 13.88 -56.40 -33.72
N ALA A 155 13.18 -56.63 -34.82
CA ALA A 155 11.92 -56.03 -35.23
C ALA A 155 10.70 -56.63 -34.49
N ALA A 156 9.62 -55.86 -34.38
CA ALA A 156 8.27 -56.40 -34.43
C ALA A 156 7.28 -55.33 -34.93
N LEU A 157 6.81 -55.56 -36.15
CA LEU A 157 5.75 -54.89 -36.88
C LEU A 157 4.38 -55.37 -36.37
N VAL A 158 3.46 -54.47 -36.01
CA VAL A 158 2.01 -54.74 -36.06
C VAL A 158 1.30 -53.52 -36.64
N LEU A 159 0.70 -53.72 -37.82
CA LEU A 159 -0.31 -52.85 -38.43
C LEU A 159 -1.60 -52.87 -37.61
N GLY A 160 -2.24 -51.72 -37.45
CA GLY A 160 -3.58 -51.60 -36.89
C GLY A 160 -4.23 -50.27 -37.26
N THR A 161 -5.27 -50.35 -38.09
CA THR A 161 -6.03 -49.31 -38.81
C THR A 161 -6.86 -48.34 -37.96
N ALA A 162 -7.02 -47.11 -38.52
CA ALA A 162 -8.26 -46.32 -38.67
C ALA A 162 -9.05 -45.76 -37.46
N GLY A 163 -9.53 -44.51 -37.65
CA GLY A 163 -10.58 -43.83 -36.86
C GLY A 163 -10.15 -42.41 -36.46
N ALA A 164 -10.19 -41.40 -37.32
CA ALA A 164 -11.37 -40.60 -37.68
C ALA A 164 -12.15 -40.00 -36.49
N ALA A 165 -12.20 -38.65 -36.50
CA ALA A 165 -13.41 -37.84 -36.31
C ALA A 165 -13.80 -37.32 -34.89
N LEU A 166 -13.78 -35.97 -34.80
CA LEU A 166 -14.83 -35.09 -34.22
C LEU A 166 -14.95 -35.09 -32.67
N ILE A 167 -15.40 -34.08 -31.93
CA ILE A 167 -15.94 -32.72 -32.10
C ILE A 167 -16.10 -32.14 -30.68
N PHE A 168 -15.98 -30.81 -30.54
CA PHE A 168 -16.58 -29.89 -29.54
C PHE A 168 -16.55 -30.17 -28.03
N GLY A 169 -16.29 -29.09 -27.29
CA GLY A 169 -16.72 -28.99 -25.90
C GLY A 169 -16.35 -27.71 -25.17
N SER A 170 -16.55 -26.53 -25.77
CA SER A 170 -16.73 -25.31 -24.98
C SER A 170 -18.05 -25.41 -24.21
N ARG A 171 -18.11 -25.01 -22.93
CA ARG A 171 -19.21 -24.19 -22.36
C ARG A 171 -18.87 -23.64 -20.97
N LEU A 172 -19.24 -22.36 -20.85
CA LEU A 172 -19.30 -21.49 -19.68
C LEU A 172 -20.13 -22.09 -18.53
N VAL A 173 -19.74 -21.79 -17.29
CA VAL A 173 -20.58 -21.94 -16.10
C VAL A 173 -21.07 -20.57 -15.67
N THR A 174 -22.39 -20.39 -15.73
CA THR A 174 -23.13 -19.21 -15.29
C THR A 174 -23.62 -19.38 -13.85
N ILE A 175 -23.41 -18.32 -13.08
CA ILE A 175 -24.09 -17.79 -11.88
C ILE A 175 -25.40 -18.51 -11.47
N ALA A 176 -25.52 -18.81 -10.16
CA ALA A 176 -26.79 -19.07 -9.50
C ALA A 176 -27.01 -18.12 -8.30
N LYS A 177 -28.07 -17.32 -8.40
CA LYS A 177 -28.65 -16.47 -7.35
C LYS A 177 -30.03 -17.07 -7.02
N ARG A 178 -30.34 -17.35 -5.75
CA ARG A 178 -31.72 -17.55 -5.30
C ARG A 178 -31.98 -16.83 -3.98
N ARG A 179 -32.99 -15.97 -4.01
CA ARG A 179 -33.72 -15.42 -2.86
C ARG A 179 -34.87 -16.37 -2.52
N ALA A 180 -35.27 -16.46 -1.26
CA ALA A 180 -36.69 -16.50 -0.84
C ALA A 180 -36.84 -16.27 0.67
N THR A 181 -37.54 -15.17 0.96
CA THR A 181 -38.52 -14.85 2.01
C THR A 181 -38.87 -15.87 3.11
N ALA A 182 -38.88 -15.39 4.35
CA ALA A 182 -40.00 -15.50 5.30
C ALA A 182 -40.06 -14.20 6.12
#